data_AF-A0A3B9GR50-F1
#
_entry.id   AF-A0A3B9GR50-F1
#
_cell.length_a   1.000
_cell.length_b   1.000
_cell.length_c   1.000
_cell.angle_alpha   90.00
_cell.angle_beta   90.00
_cell.angle_gamma   90.00
#
_symmetry.space_group_name_H-M   'P 1'
#
loop_
_entity.id
_entity.type
_entity.pdbx_description
1 polymer ?
#
loop_
_entity_poly.entity_id
_entity_poly.type
_entity_poly.pdbx_seq_one_letter_code
_entity_poly.pdbx_strand_id
1 'polypeptide(L)'
;MIEVKDLILVLIANNALWAFAQFLISRHDRKADEKNGLTAALQDINKKLEDFAKEIKGKLKKQEKDAVRTQLLVLILLKPEEEQEILTLGEHYFKNLKGNWYMTSIFKNWIKEYKVANPDWFETEK
;
A
#
# COMPACT_ATOMS: atom_id res chain seq x y z
N MET A 1 18.69 -1.04 -5.46
CA MET A 1 17.92 0.09 -6.02
C MET A 1 17.04 0.57 -4.88
N ILE A 2 17.29 1.75 -4.33
CA ILE A 2 16.45 2.31 -3.25
C ILE A 2 15.19 2.86 -3.93
N GLU A 3 14.01 2.35 -3.58
CA GLU A 3 12.78 2.83 -4.19
C GLU A 3 12.46 4.24 -3.69
N VAL A 4 11.84 5.08 -4.53
CA VAL A 4 11.45 6.46 -4.15
C VAL A 4 10.57 6.48 -2.88
N LYS A 5 9.85 5.38 -2.61
CA LYS A 5 9.08 5.14 -1.38
C LYS A 5 9.96 5.08 -0.13
N ASP A 6 11.12 4.43 -0.22
CA ASP A 6 12.11 4.36 0.87
C ASP A 6 12.70 5.75 1.13
N LEU A 7 12.92 6.54 0.07
CA LEU A 7 13.48 7.89 0.17
C LEU A 7 12.52 8.87 0.88
N ILE A 8 11.21 8.81 0.57
CA ILE A 8 10.18 9.63 1.21
C ILE A 8 10.00 9.21 2.68
N LEU A 9 10.03 7.90 2.96
CA LEU A 9 9.95 7.38 4.33
C LEU A 9 11.14 7.86 5.17
N VAL A 10 12.34 7.86 4.60
CA VAL A 10 13.57 8.37 5.24
C VAL A 10 13.51 9.89 5.44
N LEU A 11 12.96 10.65 4.49
CA LEU A 11 12.81 12.11 4.61
C LEU A 11 11.80 12.53 5.69
N ILE A 12 10.66 11.84 5.79
CA ILE A 12 9.66 12.09 6.84
C ILE A 12 10.18 11.63 8.20
N ALA A 13 10.85 10.47 8.23
CA ALA A 13 11.51 9.97 9.43
C ALA A 13 12.55 10.99 9.93
N ASN A 14 13.34 11.62 9.04
CA ASN A 14 14.36 12.58 9.43
C ASN A 14 13.79 13.80 10.16
N ASN A 15 12.71 14.41 9.68
CA ASN A 15 12.14 15.60 10.32
C ASN A 15 11.48 15.27 11.68
N ALA A 16 10.79 14.13 11.77
CA ALA A 16 10.20 13.67 13.03
C ALA A 16 11.28 13.22 14.04
N LEU A 17 12.34 12.54 13.59
CA LEU A 17 13.49 12.18 14.43
C LEU A 17 14.21 13.42 14.95
N TRP A 18 14.39 14.44 14.12
CA TRP A 18 15.06 15.69 14.51
C TRP A 18 14.26 16.49 15.54
N ALA A 19 12.94 16.63 15.34
CA ALA A 19 12.07 17.25 16.34
C ALA A 19 12.05 16.47 17.66
N PHE A 20 12.15 15.14 17.58
CA PHE A 20 12.22 14.27 18.74
C PHE A 20 13.58 14.31 19.46
N ALA A 21 14.69 14.37 18.72
CA ALA A 21 16.02 14.57 19.29
C ALA A 21 16.12 15.91 20.02
N GLN A 22 15.55 16.98 19.45
CA GLN A 22 15.43 18.29 20.11
C GLN A 22 14.60 18.24 21.39
N PHE A 23 13.49 17.49 21.38
CA PHE A 23 12.66 17.25 22.56
C PHE A 23 13.42 16.49 23.66
N LEU A 24 14.20 15.46 23.30
CA LEU A 24 15.01 14.70 24.26
C LEU A 24 16.14 15.54 24.86
N ILE A 25 16.85 16.33 24.06
CA ILE A 25 17.90 17.25 24.51
C ILE A 25 17.31 18.29 25.48
N SER A 26 16.14 18.86 25.16
CA SER A 26 15.45 19.83 26.01
C SER A 26 14.93 19.25 27.34
N ARG A 27 14.80 17.91 27.44
CA ARG A 27 14.25 17.23 28.62
C ARG A 27 15.32 16.68 29.56
N HIS A 28 16.52 16.39 29.05
CA HIS A 28 17.68 15.89 29.80
C HIS A 28 18.22 16.89 30.86
N ASP A 29 17.80 18.15 30.81
CA ASP A 29 18.08 19.14 31.86
C ASP A 29 17.24 18.93 33.15
N ARG A 30 16.24 18.02 33.16
CA ARG A 30 15.41 17.69 34.34
C ARG A 30 15.68 16.27 34.84
N LYS A 31 16.88 16.07 35.36
CA LYS A 31 17.42 14.81 35.89
C LYS A 31 16.61 14.25 37.07
N ALA A 32 16.19 12.97 36.99
CA ALA A 32 15.95 12.00 38.09
C ALA A 32 14.69 11.12 37.98
N ASP A 33 13.53 11.61 37.53
CA ASP A 33 12.33 10.77 37.24
C ASP A 33 12.44 9.98 35.91
N GLU A 34 13.68 9.85 35.45
CA GLU A 34 14.06 9.96 34.04
C GLU A 34 14.17 8.60 33.34
N LYS A 35 14.56 7.52 34.04
CA LYS A 35 14.62 6.18 33.41
C LYS A 35 13.24 5.64 33.07
N ASN A 36 12.27 5.83 33.97
CA ASN A 36 10.89 5.40 33.75
C ASN A 36 10.19 6.32 32.74
N GLY A 37 10.41 7.64 32.83
CA GLY A 37 9.87 8.60 31.86
C GLY A 37 10.44 8.43 30.45
N LEU A 38 11.74 8.14 30.31
CA LEU A 38 12.39 7.86 29.03
C LEU A 38 11.91 6.52 28.46
N THR A 39 11.79 5.48 29.28
CA THR A 39 11.31 4.16 28.82
C THR A 39 9.85 4.23 28.36
N ALA A 40 8.99 4.93 29.12
CA ALA A 40 7.60 5.16 28.72
C ALA A 40 7.49 6.00 27.43
N ALA A 41 8.35 7.01 27.27
CA ALA A 41 8.41 7.79 26.04
C ALA A 41 8.86 6.93 24.84
N LEU A 42 9.89 6.08 25.00
CA LEU A 42 10.35 5.18 23.96
C LEU A 42 9.28 4.15 23.57
N GLN A 43 8.52 3.62 24.53
CA GLN A 43 7.39 2.73 24.27
C GLN A 43 6.26 3.43 23.52
N ASP A 44 5.92 4.67 23.89
CA ASP A 44 4.91 5.47 23.19
C ASP A 44 5.33 5.78 21.75
N ILE A 45 6.61 6.04 21.51
CA ILE A 45 7.16 6.27 20.17
C ILE A 45 7.12 5.01 19.33
N ASN A 46 7.55 3.87 19.87
CA ASN A 46 7.45 2.60 19.15
C ASN A 46 6.02 2.31 18.75
N LYS A 47 5.06 2.53 19.67
CA LYS A 47 3.63 2.37 19.37
C LYS A 47 3.16 3.33 18.26
N LYS A 48 3.52 4.61 18.31
CA LYS A 48 3.18 5.58 17.27
C LYS A 48 3.81 5.26 15.92
N LEU A 49 5.05 4.78 15.90
CA LEU A 49 5.72 4.33 14.68
C LEU A 49 5.03 3.11 14.09
N GLU A 50 4.62 2.14 14.92
CA GLU A 50 3.86 0.98 14.48
C GLU A 50 2.49 1.36 13.89
N ASP A 51 1.77 2.27 14.56
CA ASP A 51 0.46 2.74 14.10
C ASP A 51 0.59 3.53 12.79
N PHE A 52 1.61 4.39 12.68
CA PHE A 52 1.91 5.13 11.46
C PHE A 52 2.31 4.20 10.31
N ALA A 53 3.14 3.19 10.57
CA ALA A 53 3.52 2.19 9.58
C ALA A 53 2.32 1.38 9.09
N LYS A 54 1.39 1.02 10.00
CA LYS A 54 0.12 0.37 9.63
C LYS A 54 -0.74 1.27 8.75
N GLU A 55 -0.87 2.55 9.10
CA GLU A 55 -1.65 3.53 8.33
C GLU A 55 -1.08 3.72 6.92
N ILE A 56 0.24 3.97 6.79
CA ILE A 56 0.91 4.10 5.49
C ILE A 56 0.72 2.84 4.66
N LYS A 57 0.92 1.66 5.25
CA LYS A 57 0.75 0.39 4.55
C LYS A 57 -0.69 0.21 4.05
N GLY A 58 -1.67 0.63 4.83
CA GLY A 58 -3.08 0.66 4.41
C GLY A 58 -3.34 1.61 3.24
N LYS A 59 -2.84 2.85 3.32
CA LYS A 59 -2.98 3.85 2.23
C LYS A 59 -2.27 3.41 0.95
N LEU A 60 -1.08 2.83 1.06
CA LEU A 60 -0.30 2.36 -0.08
C LEU A 60 -1.02 1.21 -0.80
N LYS A 61 -1.55 0.23 -0.05
CA LYS A 61 -2.37 -0.86 -0.63
C LYS A 61 -3.60 -0.32 -1.35
N LYS A 62 -4.27 0.68 -0.78
CA LYS A 62 -5.44 1.32 -1.41
C LYS A 62 -5.02 2.01 -2.72
N GLN A 63 -3.94 2.77 -2.70
CA GLN A 63 -3.43 3.48 -3.86
C GLN A 63 -2.99 2.54 -4.98
N GLU A 64 -2.27 1.47 -4.63
CA GLU A 64 -1.88 0.40 -5.57
C GLU A 64 -3.12 -0.20 -6.24
N LYS A 65 -4.15 -0.55 -5.46
CA LYS A 65 -5.41 -1.08 -5.99
C LYS A 65 -6.10 -0.11 -6.95
N ASP A 66 -6.17 1.18 -6.60
CA ASP A 66 -6.80 2.18 -7.46
C ASP A 66 -5.99 2.42 -8.76
N ALA A 67 -4.67 2.37 -8.69
CA ALA A 67 -3.77 2.49 -9.84
C ALA A 67 -3.93 1.29 -10.78
N VAL A 68 -3.85 0.06 -10.26
CA VAL A 68 -4.00 -1.17 -11.04
C VAL A 68 -5.40 -1.25 -11.66
N ARG A 69 -6.45 -0.87 -10.90
CA ARG A 69 -7.82 -0.77 -11.44
C ARG A 69 -7.87 0.12 -12.68
N THR A 70 -7.26 1.30 -12.60
CA THR A 70 -7.28 2.29 -13.67
C THR A 70 -6.52 1.78 -14.89
N GLN A 71 -5.34 1.21 -14.69
CA GLN A 71 -4.54 0.62 -15.78
C GLN A 71 -5.28 -0.54 -16.46
N LEU A 72 -5.86 -1.45 -15.67
CA LEU A 72 -6.63 -2.57 -16.19
C LEU A 72 -7.85 -2.09 -17.00
N LEU A 73 -8.57 -1.09 -16.51
CA LEU A 73 -9.69 -0.50 -17.24
C LEU A 73 -9.24 0.15 -18.56
N VAL A 74 -8.12 0.88 -18.54
CA VAL A 74 -7.57 1.52 -19.74
C VAL A 74 -7.16 0.47 -20.78
N LEU A 75 -6.51 -0.62 -20.37
CA LEU A 75 -6.14 -1.70 -21.28
C LEU A 75 -7.38 -2.36 -21.89
N ILE A 76 -8.37 -2.72 -21.07
CA ILE A 76 -9.62 -3.33 -21.57
C ILE A 76 -10.35 -2.40 -22.56
N LEU A 77 -10.31 -1.09 -22.35
CA LEU A 77 -11.02 -0.14 -23.22
C LEU A 77 -10.26 0.23 -24.48
N LEU A 78 -8.94 0.37 -24.41
CA LEU A 78 -8.13 0.94 -25.51
C LEU A 78 -7.26 -0.06 -26.23
N LYS A 79 -6.94 -1.19 -25.60
CA LYS A 79 -6.08 -2.26 -26.14
C LYS A 79 -6.60 -3.65 -25.76
N PRO A 80 -7.88 -3.97 -26.01
CA PRO A 80 -8.49 -5.21 -25.55
C PRO A 80 -7.88 -6.48 -26.15
N GLU A 81 -7.12 -6.37 -27.24
CA GLU A 81 -6.35 -7.43 -27.88
C GLU A 81 -5.09 -7.83 -27.10
N GLU A 82 -4.62 -7.00 -26.17
CA GLU A 82 -3.43 -7.27 -25.33
C GLU A 82 -3.79 -8.25 -24.19
N GLU A 83 -4.23 -9.45 -24.57
CA GLU A 83 -4.75 -10.48 -23.66
C GLU A 83 -3.76 -10.78 -22.52
N GLN A 84 -2.48 -10.96 -22.83
CA GLN A 84 -1.47 -11.32 -21.83
C GLN A 84 -1.28 -10.23 -20.77
N GLU A 85 -1.27 -8.95 -21.17
CA GLU A 85 -1.13 -7.83 -20.24
C GLU A 85 -2.38 -7.70 -19.37
N ILE A 86 -3.56 -7.81 -19.98
CA ILE A 86 -4.85 -7.74 -19.29
C ILE A 86 -5.00 -8.89 -18.29
N LEU A 87 -4.62 -10.12 -18.66
CA LEU A 87 -4.63 -11.29 -17.78
C LEU A 87 -3.65 -11.12 -16.61
N THR A 88 -2.43 -10.64 -16.87
CA THR A 88 -1.41 -10.44 -15.83
C THR A 88 -1.84 -9.39 -14.81
N LEU A 89 -2.34 -8.24 -15.28
CA LEU A 89 -2.88 -7.19 -14.42
C LEU A 89 -4.16 -7.63 -13.72
N GLY A 90 -5.01 -8.39 -14.41
CA GLY A 90 -6.21 -9.00 -13.87
C GLY A 90 -5.91 -9.92 -12.70
N GLU A 91 -4.96 -10.86 -12.84
CA GLU A 91 -4.59 -11.77 -11.75
C GLU A 91 -4.14 -10.98 -10.53
N HIS A 92 -3.24 -10.01 -10.70
CA HIS A 92 -2.78 -9.19 -9.59
C HIS A 92 -3.95 -8.42 -8.94
N TYR A 93 -4.82 -7.80 -9.72
CA TYR A 93 -5.95 -7.04 -9.21
C TYR A 93 -6.97 -7.90 -8.44
N PHE A 94 -7.39 -9.03 -9.01
CA PHE A 94 -8.44 -9.86 -8.43
C PHE A 94 -7.91 -10.75 -7.31
N LYS A 95 -6.78 -11.45 -7.52
CA LYS A 95 -6.23 -12.43 -6.57
C LYS A 95 -5.52 -11.76 -5.40
N ASN A 96 -4.62 -10.81 -5.69
CA ASN A 96 -3.74 -10.21 -4.68
C ASN A 96 -4.37 -9.00 -3.99
N LEU A 97 -5.05 -8.13 -4.76
CA LEU A 97 -5.63 -6.88 -4.24
C LEU A 97 -7.13 -6.98 -3.88
N LYS A 98 -7.72 -8.18 -4.03
CA LYS A 98 -9.13 -8.48 -3.75
C LYS A 98 -10.06 -7.50 -4.47
N GLY A 99 -10.01 -7.53 -5.80
CA GLY A 99 -10.76 -6.65 -6.70
C GLY A 99 -12.25 -6.47 -6.34
N ASN A 100 -12.84 -5.37 -6.79
CA ASN A 100 -14.25 -5.08 -6.52
C ASN A 100 -15.20 -5.68 -7.57
N TRP A 101 -16.48 -5.76 -7.23
CA TRP A 101 -17.55 -6.31 -8.08
C TRP A 101 -17.67 -5.60 -9.44
N TYR A 102 -17.44 -4.29 -9.49
CA TYR A 102 -17.55 -3.49 -10.71
C TYR A 102 -16.55 -3.96 -11.77
N MET A 103 -15.28 -4.09 -11.40
CA MET A 103 -14.26 -4.59 -12.32
C MET A 103 -14.47 -6.06 -12.68
N THR A 104 -15.03 -6.88 -11.78
CA THR A 104 -15.38 -8.27 -12.09
C THR A 104 -16.35 -8.34 -13.27
N SER A 105 -17.40 -7.50 -13.27
CA SER A 105 -18.36 -7.47 -14.39
C SER A 105 -17.70 -7.03 -15.70
N ILE A 106 -16.84 -6.00 -15.66
CA ILE A 106 -16.13 -5.52 -16.86
C ILE A 106 -15.20 -6.60 -17.41
N PHE A 107 -14.38 -7.20 -16.55
CA PHE A 107 -13.43 -8.23 -16.94
C PHE A 107 -14.12 -9.48 -17.49
N LYS A 108 -15.24 -9.90 -16.87
CA LYS A 108 -16.06 -11.01 -17.36
C LYS A 108 -16.66 -10.74 -18.73
N ASN A 109 -17.10 -9.51 -18.99
CA ASN A 109 -17.62 -9.12 -20.30
C ASN A 109 -16.51 -9.13 -21.35
N TRP A 110 -15.34 -8.57 -21.02
CA TRP A 110 -14.17 -8.61 -21.90
C TRP A 110 -13.78 -10.05 -22.27
N ILE A 111 -13.69 -10.98 -21.29
CA ILE A 111 -13.42 -12.40 -21.57
C ILE A 111 -14.40 -12.98 -22.60
N LYS A 112 -15.70 -12.70 -22.43
CA LYS A 112 -16.75 -13.23 -23.33
C LYS A 112 -16.67 -12.62 -24.73
N GLU A 113 -16.49 -11.31 -24.81
CA GLU A 113 -16.46 -10.57 -26.07
C GLU A 113 -15.26 -10.96 -26.92
N TYR A 114 -14.10 -11.08 -26.29
CA TYR A 114 -12.83 -11.43 -26.94
C TYR A 114 -12.57 -12.95 -26.98
N LYS A 115 -13.51 -13.77 -26.48
CA LYS A 115 -13.44 -15.24 -26.45
C LYS A 115 -12.16 -15.77 -25.79
N VAL A 116 -11.66 -15.03 -24.81
CA VAL A 116 -10.50 -15.40 -24.00
C VAL A 116 -10.85 -16.62 -23.15
N ALA A 117 -9.89 -17.53 -22.94
CA ALA A 117 -10.10 -18.67 -22.05
C ALA A 117 -10.30 -18.16 -20.62
N ASN A 118 -11.34 -18.65 -19.93
CA ASN A 118 -11.60 -18.20 -18.57
C ASN A 118 -10.44 -18.64 -17.65
N PRO A 119 -9.73 -17.72 -16.98
CA PRO A 119 -8.61 -18.07 -16.13
C PRO A 119 -9.08 -18.86 -14.90
N ASP A 120 -8.27 -19.83 -14.47
CA ASP A 120 -8.54 -20.63 -13.26
C ASP A 120 -8.57 -19.80 -11.96
N TRP A 121 -7.79 -18.72 -11.93
CA TRP A 121 -7.77 -17.74 -10.84
C TRP A 121 -8.94 -16.75 -10.89
N PHE A 122 -9.72 -16.70 -11.97
CA PHE A 122 -10.87 -15.81 -12.12
C PHE A 122 -12.17 -16.62 -11.95
N GLU A 123 -12.88 -16.36 -10.85
CA GLU A 123 -14.05 -17.12 -10.37
C GLU A 123 -13.75 -18.41 -9.59
N THR A 124 -12.58 -18.50 -8.95
CA THR A 124 -12.43 -19.39 -7.79
C THR A 124 -13.17 -18.78 -6.59
N GLU A 125 -14.38 -19.30 -6.38
CA GLU A 125 -15.29 -19.16 -5.23
C GLU A 125 -16.23 -17.93 -5.20
N LYS A 126 -17.53 -18.25 -5.37
CA LYS A 126 -18.61 -17.64 -4.59
C LYS A 126 -18.63 -18.27 -3.21
#